data_AF-A0A7W1KPE5-F1
#
_entry.id   AF-A0A7W1KPE5-F1
#
_cell.length_a   1.000
_cell.length_b   1.000
_cell.length_c   1.000
_cell.angle_alpha   90.00
_cell.angle_beta   90.00
_cell.angle_gamma   90.00
#
_symmetry.space_group_name_H-M   'P 1'
#
loop_
_entity.id
_entity.type
_entity.pdbx_description
1 polymer ?
#
loop_
_entity_poly.entity_id
_entity_poly.type
_entity_poly.pdbx_seq_one_letter_code
_entity_poly.pdbx_strand_id
1 'polypeptide(L)'
;MPLVIDATVGGAASNSYATQAAADSHALASVGPSAAAWGLKSADQKAQALISATLEIDALPFIGERATTIQALEWPRVNARTLTGRLYLSTVLPASLVAATIELAISYAVNSTIDVLTVTGNNKKSVTAGDVSVTWFDPGEDTSEYDLSWLPGIVQRLLRPLIRVLVTNEWGAGTSVRTS
;
A
#
# COMPACT_ATOMS: atom_id res chain seq x y z
N MET A 1 14.62 -1.82 24.11
CA MET A 1 15.59 -1.40 23.07
C MET A 1 14.81 -0.58 22.06
N PRO A 2 15.34 0.54 21.55
CA PRO A 2 14.64 1.34 20.54
C PRO A 2 14.43 0.50 19.29
N LEU A 3 13.26 0.63 18.68
CA LEU A 3 12.98 -0.02 17.40
C LEU A 3 13.62 0.81 16.28
N VAL A 4 14.50 0.19 15.50
CA VAL A 4 15.25 0.88 14.44
C VAL A 4 14.65 0.56 13.08
N ILE A 5 14.31 1.62 12.33
CA ILE A 5 13.92 1.51 10.93
C ILE A 5 15.18 1.41 10.06
N ASP A 6 15.20 0.38 9.20
CA ASP A 6 16.11 0.30 8.06
C ASP A 6 15.30 0.38 6.77
N ALA A 7 15.39 1.54 6.10
CA ALA A 7 14.72 1.83 4.84
C ALA A 7 15.67 1.77 3.63
N THR A 8 16.77 1.01 3.74
CA THR A 8 17.74 0.85 2.65
C THR A 8 17.08 0.14 1.47
N VAL A 9 17.16 0.74 0.27
CA VAL A 9 16.57 0.14 -0.94
C VAL A 9 17.30 -1.16 -1.29
N GLY A 10 16.57 -2.28 -1.30
CA GLY A 10 17.13 -3.61 -1.63
C GLY A 10 18.08 -4.19 -0.57
N GLY A 11 18.06 -3.65 0.66
CA GLY A 11 18.87 -4.16 1.75
C GLY A 11 18.39 -5.53 2.25
N ALA A 12 19.34 -6.33 2.75
CA ALA A 12 19.08 -7.65 3.34
C ALA A 12 18.44 -7.58 4.74
N ALA A 13 18.53 -6.43 5.41
CA ALA A 13 17.98 -6.17 6.73
C ALA A 13 16.86 -5.11 6.71
N SER A 14 16.45 -4.66 5.52
CA SER A 14 15.44 -3.61 5.37
C SER A 14 14.10 -4.08 5.94
N ASN A 15 13.49 -3.23 6.76
CA ASN A 15 12.24 -3.53 7.46
C ASN A 15 11.15 -2.49 7.22
N SER A 16 11.44 -1.42 6.46
CA SER A 16 10.44 -0.44 6.04
C SER A 16 10.71 0.13 4.66
N TYR A 17 9.65 0.53 3.95
CA TYR A 17 9.76 1.27 2.68
C TYR A 17 9.93 2.79 2.88
N ALA A 18 9.70 3.31 4.09
CA ALA A 18 9.75 4.74 4.39
C ALA A 18 10.58 5.01 5.65
N THR A 19 11.26 6.17 5.68
CA THR A 19 11.94 6.63 6.89
C THR A 19 10.96 7.33 7.82
N GLN A 20 11.26 7.34 9.12
CA GLN A 20 10.45 8.07 10.09
C GLN A 20 10.39 9.58 9.74
N ALA A 21 11.50 10.16 9.29
CA ALA A 21 11.53 11.57 8.89
C ALA A 21 10.62 11.87 7.70
N ALA A 22 10.55 10.97 6.72
CA ALA A 22 9.62 11.11 5.59
C ALA A 22 8.15 11.03 6.07
N ALA A 23 7.84 10.10 6.97
CA ALA A 23 6.51 9.98 7.56
C ALA A 23 6.10 11.22 8.38
N ASP A 24 7.02 11.77 9.17
CA ASP A 24 6.80 13.00 9.93
C ASP A 24 6.56 14.21 9.01
N SER A 25 7.37 14.37 7.96
CA SER A 25 7.16 15.42 6.95
C SER A 25 5.82 15.28 6.23
N HIS A 26 5.41 14.05 5.93
CA HIS A 26 4.14 13.76 5.27
C HIS A 26 2.94 14.04 6.19
N ALA A 27 3.04 13.66 7.46
CA ALA A 27 2.01 13.96 8.45
C ALA A 27 1.84 15.46 8.65
N LEU A 28 2.92 16.25 8.66
CA LEU A 28 2.85 17.72 8.74
C LEU A 28 2.22 18.37 7.49
N ALA A 29 2.40 17.77 6.32
CA ALA A 29 1.81 18.25 5.07
C ALA A 29 0.35 17.80 4.90
N SER A 30 -0.10 16.78 5.65
CA SER A 30 -1.44 16.22 5.58
C SER A 30 -2.39 16.93 6.55
N VAL A 31 -3.66 17.08 6.15
CA VAL A 31 -4.69 17.72 6.97
C VAL A 31 -5.65 16.64 7.47
N GLY A 32 -5.79 16.50 8.79
CA GLY A 32 -6.79 15.62 9.38
C GLY A 32 -6.49 15.13 10.79
N PRO A 33 -7.46 14.46 11.45
CA PRO A 33 -7.30 13.92 12.80
C PRO A 33 -6.17 12.87 12.88
N SER A 34 -5.90 12.15 11.79
CA SER A 34 -4.83 11.15 11.71
C SER A 34 -3.43 11.76 11.76
N ALA A 35 -3.22 12.90 11.11
CA ALA A 35 -1.97 13.65 11.16
C ALA A 35 -1.70 14.20 12.58
N ALA A 36 -2.74 14.72 13.24
CA ALA A 36 -2.65 15.15 14.63
C ALA A 36 -2.35 13.98 15.59
N ALA A 37 -3.02 12.85 15.41
CA ALA A 37 -2.78 11.63 16.19
C ALA A 37 -1.35 11.09 15.99
N TRP A 38 -0.83 11.12 14.76
CA TRP A 38 0.56 10.76 14.46
C TRP A 38 1.56 11.64 15.22
N GLY A 39 1.32 12.95 15.28
CA GLY A 39 2.15 13.90 16.01
C GLY A 39 2.29 13.60 17.51
N LEU A 40 1.29 12.93 18.10
CA LEU A 40 1.28 12.57 19.53
C LEU A 40 1.98 11.24 19.84
N LYS A 41 2.32 10.43 18.83
CA LYS A 41 2.96 9.12 19.03
C LYS A 41 4.45 9.26 19.35
N SER A 42 4.97 8.36 20.18
CA SER A 42 6.41 8.25 20.43
C SER A 42 7.16 7.74 19.19
N ALA A 43 8.48 7.97 19.13
CA ALA A 43 9.32 7.46 18.04
C ALA A 43 9.19 5.93 17.87
N ASP A 44 9.19 5.17 18.97
CA ASP A 44 9.03 3.71 18.92
C ASP A 44 7.65 3.30 18.37
N GLN A 45 6.57 4.02 18.72
CA GLN A 45 5.23 3.74 18.19
C GLN A 45 5.13 4.04 16.69
N LYS A 46 5.78 5.12 16.24
CA LYS A 46 5.87 5.45 14.81
C LYS A 46 6.65 4.39 14.04
N ALA A 47 7.77 3.93 14.62
CA ALA A 47 8.57 2.86 14.05
C ALA A 47 7.77 1.55 13.95
N GLN A 48 7.03 1.18 15.00
CA GLN A 48 6.16 0.00 14.99
C GLN A 48 5.09 0.11 13.89
N ALA A 49 4.41 1.25 13.78
CA ALA A 49 3.38 1.46 12.77
C ALA A 49 3.94 1.34 11.34
N LEU A 50 5.13 1.88 11.07
CA LEU A 50 5.78 1.82 9.76
C LEU A 50 6.21 0.39 9.40
N ILE A 51 6.73 -0.38 10.35
CA ILE A 51 7.11 -1.77 10.12
C ILE A 51 5.85 -2.63 9.88
N SER A 52 4.81 -2.47 10.70
CA SER A 52 3.55 -3.18 10.49
C SER A 52 2.91 -2.85 9.14
N ALA A 53 2.88 -1.56 8.75
CA ALA A 53 2.36 -1.14 7.46
C ALA A 53 3.19 -1.72 6.30
N THR A 54 4.50 -1.83 6.48
CA THR A 54 5.39 -2.44 5.49
C THR A 54 5.07 -3.92 5.32
N LEU A 55 4.90 -4.68 6.40
CA LEU A 55 4.56 -6.11 6.36
C LEU A 55 3.25 -6.37 5.62
N GLU A 56 2.22 -5.57 5.91
CA GLU A 56 0.90 -5.68 5.27
C GLU A 56 0.95 -5.38 3.78
N ILE A 57 1.75 -4.39 3.39
CA ILE A 57 1.96 -4.05 1.97
C ILE A 57 2.85 -5.12 1.30
N ASP A 58 3.85 -5.67 1.99
CA ASP A 58 4.78 -6.67 1.44
C ASP A 58 4.07 -8.00 1.11
N ALA A 59 2.98 -8.32 1.81
CA ALA A 59 2.14 -9.48 1.54
C ALA A 59 1.34 -9.36 0.23
N LEU A 60 1.33 -8.19 -0.42
CA LEU A 60 0.54 -7.96 -1.62
C LEU A 60 1.22 -8.53 -2.88
N PRO A 61 0.43 -8.99 -3.86
CA PRO A 61 0.91 -9.56 -5.10
C PRO A 61 1.31 -8.47 -6.09
N PHE A 62 2.56 -8.01 -5.96
CA PHE A 62 3.11 -6.99 -6.84
C PHE A 62 3.37 -7.49 -8.27
N ILE A 63 3.42 -6.54 -9.20
CA ILE A 63 3.89 -6.76 -10.56
C ILE A 63 5.42 -6.97 -10.62
N GLY A 64 5.91 -7.57 -11.70
CA GLY A 64 7.34 -7.79 -11.91
C GLY A 64 7.93 -8.90 -11.03
N GLU A 65 9.25 -8.94 -10.95
CA GLU A 65 10.02 -9.93 -10.19
C GLU A 65 10.95 -9.24 -9.20
N ARG A 66 11.24 -9.88 -8.06
CA ARG A 66 12.23 -9.38 -7.09
C ARG A 66 13.56 -9.10 -7.80
N ALA A 67 14.16 -7.93 -7.55
CA ALA A 67 15.41 -7.54 -8.21
C ALA A 67 16.60 -8.40 -7.78
N THR A 68 16.59 -8.87 -6.52
CA THR A 68 17.61 -9.76 -5.97
C THR A 68 16.98 -10.83 -5.07
N THR A 69 17.69 -11.92 -4.81
CA THR A 69 17.28 -12.94 -3.83
C THR A 69 17.71 -12.61 -2.40
N ILE A 70 18.51 -11.56 -2.22
CA ILE A 70 19.11 -11.18 -0.93
C ILE A 70 18.27 -10.09 -0.24
N GLN A 71 17.52 -9.29 -1.00
CA GLN A 71 16.65 -8.27 -0.43
C GLN A 71 15.58 -8.87 0.48
N ALA A 72 15.36 -8.23 1.63
CA ALA A 72 14.34 -8.66 2.59
C ALA A 72 12.93 -8.43 2.03
N LEU A 73 12.67 -7.22 1.55
CA LEU A 73 11.36 -6.75 1.09
C LEU A 73 11.09 -7.13 -0.38
N GLU A 74 9.81 -7.16 -0.78
CA GLU A 74 9.38 -7.44 -2.16
C GLU A 74 9.94 -6.44 -3.16
N TRP A 75 9.96 -5.16 -2.80
CA TRP A 75 10.62 -4.11 -3.58
C TRP A 75 12.06 -3.87 -3.09
N PRO A 76 13.02 -3.63 -4.00
CA PRO A 76 12.85 -3.27 -5.42
C PRO A 76 12.62 -4.45 -6.35
N ARG A 77 12.01 -4.17 -7.52
CA ARG A 77 11.65 -5.16 -8.53
C ARG A 77 12.16 -4.81 -9.92
N VAL A 78 12.36 -5.83 -10.75
CA VAL A 78 12.65 -5.76 -12.18
C VAL A 78 11.40 -6.11 -12.99
N ASN A 79 11.36 -5.69 -14.25
CA ASN A 79 10.23 -5.93 -15.16
C ASN A 79 8.86 -5.37 -14.68
N ALA A 80 8.84 -4.54 -13.65
CA ALA A 80 7.66 -3.80 -13.21
C ALA A 80 7.45 -2.56 -14.08
N ARG A 81 6.23 -2.36 -14.58
CA ARG A 81 5.85 -1.22 -15.44
C ARG A 81 4.77 -0.37 -14.79
N THR A 82 4.85 0.95 -14.98
CA THR A 82 3.77 1.88 -14.66
C THR A 82 2.58 1.65 -15.58
N LEU A 83 1.40 2.18 -15.21
CA LEU A 83 0.22 2.25 -16.07
C LEU A 83 0.48 2.95 -17.41
N THR A 84 1.53 3.78 -17.49
CA THR A 84 1.96 4.51 -18.69
C THR A 84 3.06 3.77 -19.47
N GLY A 85 3.36 2.51 -19.13
CA GLY A 85 4.31 1.65 -19.83
C GLY A 85 5.79 1.84 -19.46
N ARG A 86 6.12 2.81 -18.58
CA ARG A 86 7.49 3.09 -18.14
C ARG A 86 7.98 2.05 -17.13
N LEU A 87 9.22 1.62 -17.26
CA LEU A 87 9.82 0.67 -16.31
C LEU A 87 10.15 1.36 -14.99
N TYR A 88 9.86 0.71 -13.87
CA TYR A 88 10.44 1.08 -12.58
C TYR A 88 11.92 0.67 -12.56
N LEU A 89 12.76 1.54 -11.99
CA LEU A 89 14.18 1.26 -11.80
C LEU A 89 14.35 0.32 -10.60
N SER A 90 15.13 -0.74 -10.73
CA SER A 90 15.44 -1.68 -9.65
C SER A 90 16.30 -1.08 -8.52
N THR A 91 16.74 0.17 -8.67
CA THR A 91 17.50 0.90 -7.66
C THR A 91 16.68 1.97 -6.94
N VAL A 92 15.39 2.11 -7.26
CA VAL A 92 14.52 3.18 -6.73
C VAL A 92 13.16 2.62 -6.32
N LEU A 93 12.68 2.98 -5.14
CA LEU A 93 11.34 2.64 -4.69
C LEU A 93 10.29 3.54 -5.38
N PRO A 94 9.15 2.99 -5.84
CA PRO A 94 8.06 3.80 -6.37
C PRO A 94 7.54 4.81 -5.34
N ALA A 95 7.36 6.07 -5.73
CA ALA A 95 6.85 7.11 -4.83
C ALA A 95 5.46 6.76 -4.27
N SER A 96 4.62 6.07 -5.06
CA SER A 96 3.31 5.60 -4.61
C SER A 96 3.40 4.51 -3.54
N LEU A 97 4.42 3.64 -3.59
CA LEU A 97 4.67 2.63 -2.56
C LEU A 97 5.04 3.29 -1.23
N VAL A 98 5.99 4.23 -1.26
CA VAL A 98 6.44 4.98 -0.08
C VAL A 98 5.27 5.76 0.54
N ALA A 99 4.50 6.47 -0.28
CA ALA A 99 3.30 7.19 0.17
C ALA A 99 2.25 6.25 0.77
N ALA A 100 2.01 5.09 0.15
CA ALA A 100 1.07 4.09 0.66
C ALA A 100 1.48 3.56 2.04
N THR A 101 2.76 3.23 2.25
CA THR A 101 3.26 2.83 3.58
C THR A 101 3.05 3.90 4.63
N ILE A 102 3.31 5.17 4.29
CA ILE A 102 3.16 6.28 5.24
C ILE A 102 1.69 6.49 5.59
N GLU A 103 0.80 6.51 4.60
CA GLU A 103 -0.64 6.68 4.82
C GLU A 103 -1.24 5.54 5.64
N LEU A 104 -0.83 4.30 5.37
CA LEU A 104 -1.27 3.14 6.15
C LEU A 104 -0.76 3.22 7.60
N ALA A 105 0.51 3.59 7.81
CA ALA A 105 1.07 3.78 9.15
C ALA A 105 0.37 4.90 9.93
N ILE A 106 0.04 6.02 9.27
CA ILE A 106 -0.73 7.12 9.86
C ILE A 106 -2.14 6.66 10.24
N SER A 107 -2.76 5.79 9.43
CA SER A 107 -4.08 5.22 9.77
C SER A 107 -4.05 4.37 11.05
N TYR A 108 -2.95 3.66 11.31
CA TYR A 108 -2.76 2.90 12.56
C TYR A 108 -2.62 3.80 13.79
N ALA A 109 -2.14 5.04 13.61
CA ALA A 109 -2.06 5.98 14.72
C ALA A 109 -3.46 6.36 15.27
N VAL A 110 -4.49 6.31 14.44
CA VAL A 110 -5.90 6.53 14.84
C VAL A 110 -6.53 5.25 15.41
N ASN A 111 -6.30 4.11 14.74
CA ASN A 111 -6.92 2.84 15.09
C ASN A 111 -5.94 1.96 15.89
N SER A 112 -5.57 2.37 17.10
CA SER A 112 -4.59 1.65 17.95
C SER A 112 -5.05 0.26 18.46
N THR A 113 -6.10 -0.30 17.85
CA THR A 113 -6.71 -1.60 18.13
C THR A 113 -7.06 -2.25 16.78
N ILE A 114 -6.04 -2.65 16.00
CA ILE A 114 -6.26 -3.53 14.86
C ILE A 114 -5.82 -4.92 15.31
N ASP A 115 -6.80 -5.65 15.84
CA ASP A 115 -6.76 -7.10 15.88
C ASP A 115 -6.81 -7.58 14.42
N VAL A 116 -5.65 -7.98 13.89
CA VAL A 116 -5.42 -8.40 12.51
C VAL A 116 -6.24 -9.66 12.12
N LEU A 117 -7.06 -10.20 13.03
CA LEU A 117 -7.91 -11.38 12.80
C LEU A 117 -9.41 -11.12 12.85
N THR A 118 -9.89 -9.90 13.16
CA THR A 118 -11.32 -9.61 13.08
C THR A 118 -11.69 -9.23 11.64
N VAL A 119 -11.80 -10.25 10.79
CA VAL A 119 -12.54 -10.21 9.53
C VAL A 119 -13.99 -9.79 9.84
N THR A 120 -14.25 -8.49 9.84
CA THR A 120 -15.60 -7.93 9.79
C THR A 120 -15.68 -7.13 8.50
N GLY A 121 -16.45 -7.67 7.54
CA GLY A 121 -16.37 -7.36 6.12
C GLY A 121 -16.40 -5.88 5.77
N ASN A 122 -15.46 -5.48 4.89
CA ASN A 122 -15.34 -4.13 4.35
C ASN A 122 -16.20 -3.90 3.10
N ASN A 123 -17.34 -4.58 3.00
CA ASN A 123 -18.36 -4.30 1.98
C ASN A 123 -19.15 -3.02 2.35
N LYS A 124 -18.47 -1.87 2.43
CA LYS A 124 -19.14 -0.56 2.57
C LYS A 124 -19.55 -0.07 1.19
N LYS A 125 -20.71 -0.56 0.74
CA LYS A 125 -21.31 -0.27 -0.58
C LYS A 125 -21.97 1.12 -0.69
N SER A 126 -22.02 1.91 0.38
CA SER A 126 -22.48 3.30 0.33
C SER A 126 -22.09 4.07 1.59
N VAL A 127 -21.81 5.37 1.44
CA VAL A 127 -21.69 6.32 2.55
C VAL A 127 -22.79 7.37 2.35
N THR A 128 -23.78 7.36 3.24
CA THR A 128 -24.86 8.35 3.26
C THR A 128 -24.44 9.50 4.17
N ALA A 129 -24.03 10.62 3.59
CA ALA A 129 -23.86 11.88 4.30
C ALA A 129 -24.95 12.84 3.80
N GLY A 130 -26.12 12.83 4.45
CA GLY A 130 -27.23 13.79 4.26
C GLY A 130 -27.69 14.03 2.81
N ASP A 131 -28.84 13.46 2.43
CA ASP A 131 -29.61 13.67 1.18
C ASP A 131 -28.91 13.56 -0.19
N VAL A 132 -27.59 13.36 -0.24
CA VAL A 132 -26.83 13.11 -1.48
C VAL A 132 -26.18 11.73 -1.41
N SER A 133 -26.75 10.78 -2.13
CA SER A 133 -26.13 9.47 -2.37
C SER A 133 -25.09 9.59 -3.48
N VAL A 134 -23.82 9.41 -3.14
CA VAL A 134 -22.76 9.24 -4.14
C VAL A 134 -22.61 7.75 -4.40
N THR A 135 -23.25 7.26 -5.46
CA THR A 135 -22.98 5.93 -6.01
C THR A 135 -21.71 6.01 -6.84
N TRP A 136 -20.60 5.53 -6.31
CA TRP A 136 -19.41 5.28 -7.12
C TRP A 136 -19.73 4.16 -8.11
N PHE A 137 -19.41 4.40 -9.38
CA PHE A 137 -19.54 3.40 -10.44
C PHE A 137 -18.65 2.20 -10.11
N ASP A 138 -19.26 1.02 -10.02
CA ASP A 138 -18.59 -0.27 -9.88
C ASP A 138 -18.82 -1.03 -11.20
N PRO A 139 -17.81 -1.12 -12.09
CA PRO A 139 -17.94 -1.96 -13.27
C PRO A 139 -17.99 -3.42 -12.80
N GLY A 140 -19.17 -4.02 -12.98
CA GLY A 140 -19.57 -5.39 -12.66
C GLY A 140 -18.46 -6.42 -12.40
N GLU A 141 -18.68 -7.18 -11.33
CA GLU A 141 -17.90 -8.35 -10.93
C GLU A 141 -17.77 -9.37 -12.07
N ASP A 142 -16.57 -9.49 -12.64
CA ASP A 142 -15.77 -10.73 -12.69
C ASP A 142 -14.37 -10.42 -13.28
N THR A 143 -13.64 -9.49 -12.64
CA THR A 143 -12.21 -9.37 -12.90
C THR A 143 -11.49 -9.86 -11.67
N SER A 144 -10.54 -10.76 -11.85
CA SER A 144 -9.70 -11.31 -10.80
C SER A 144 -8.74 -10.22 -10.24
N GLU A 145 -9.31 -9.14 -9.70
CA GLU A 145 -8.62 -8.04 -9.02
C GLU A 145 -8.46 -8.43 -7.53
N TYR A 146 -7.26 -8.26 -6.98
CA TYR A 146 -7.05 -8.54 -5.56
C TYR A 146 -7.89 -7.57 -4.72
N ASP A 147 -8.72 -8.11 -3.83
CA ASP A 147 -9.60 -7.30 -2.99
C ASP A 147 -8.79 -6.50 -1.96
N LEU A 148 -8.67 -5.19 -2.20
CA LEU A 148 -7.99 -4.23 -1.32
C LEU A 148 -8.99 -3.48 -0.42
N SER A 149 -10.28 -3.87 -0.38
CA SER A 149 -11.34 -3.20 0.39
C SER A 149 -11.03 -3.05 1.87
N TRP A 150 -10.18 -3.93 2.42
CA TRP A 150 -9.69 -3.90 3.80
C TRP A 150 -8.74 -2.73 4.10
N LEU A 151 -8.05 -2.18 3.09
CA LEU A 151 -7.16 -1.02 3.23
C LEU A 151 -7.92 0.32 3.15
N PRO A 152 -7.39 1.42 3.74
CA PRO A 152 -7.96 2.75 3.54
C PRO A 152 -7.98 3.15 2.05
N GLY A 153 -9.04 3.82 1.59
CA GLY A 153 -9.23 4.13 0.15
C GLY A 153 -8.10 4.93 -0.50
N ILE A 154 -7.39 5.78 0.25
CA ILE A 154 -6.19 6.49 -0.25
C ILE A 154 -5.05 5.52 -0.54
N VAL A 155 -4.84 4.51 0.32
CA VAL A 155 -3.81 3.48 0.18
C VAL A 155 -4.12 2.58 -1.01
N GLN A 156 -5.40 2.17 -1.17
CA GLN A 156 -5.86 1.40 -2.33
C GLN A 156 -5.50 2.11 -3.65
N ARG A 157 -5.80 3.42 -3.74
CA ARG A 157 -5.51 4.22 -4.93
C ARG A 157 -4.00 4.28 -5.25
N LEU A 158 -3.16 4.33 -4.23
CA LEU A 158 -1.70 4.39 -4.39
C LEU A 158 -1.09 3.04 -4.79
N LEU A 159 -1.66 1.93 -4.31
CA LEU A 159 -1.16 0.58 -4.57
C LEU A 159 -1.71 -0.05 -5.86
N ARG A 160 -2.88 0.39 -6.34
CA ARG A 160 -3.49 -0.11 -7.59
C ARG A 160 -2.54 -0.21 -8.80
N PRO A 161 -1.66 0.78 -9.10
CA PRO A 161 -0.72 0.64 -10.22
C PRO A 161 0.42 -0.37 -10.00
N LEU A 162 0.62 -0.85 -8.78
CA LEU A 162 1.74 -1.73 -8.40
C LEU A 162 1.32 -3.20 -8.29
N ILE A 163 0.02 -3.48 -8.28
CA ILE A 163 -0.53 -4.82 -8.07
C ILE A 163 -0.97 -5.41 -9.41
N ARG A 164 -0.79 -6.72 -9.57
CA ARG A 164 -1.21 -7.42 -10.78
C ARG A 164 -2.74 -7.49 -10.83
N VAL A 165 -3.35 -6.79 -11.77
CA VAL A 165 -4.77 -7.01 -12.12
C VAL A 165 -4.85 -8.25 -13.01
N LEU A 166 -5.49 -9.31 -12.55
CA LEU A 166 -5.76 -10.46 -13.41
C LEU A 166 -7.03 -10.12 -14.21
N VAL A 167 -6.84 -9.71 -15.46
CA VAL A 167 -7.94 -9.70 -16.42
C VAL A 167 -8.15 -11.15 -16.85
N THR A 168 -9.15 -11.82 -16.28
CA THR A 168 -9.72 -13.03 -16.87
C THR A 168 -10.42 -12.60 -18.14
N ASN A 169 -9.82 -12.87 -19.30
CA ASN A 169 -10.53 -12.72 -20.56
C ASN A 169 -11.63 -13.78 -20.62
N GLU A 170 -12.89 -13.34 -20.64
CA GLU A 170 -14.07 -14.23 -20.59
C GLU A 170 -14.30 -15.07 -21.85
N TRP A 171 -13.26 -15.29 -22.66
CA TRP A 171 -13.28 -16.20 -23.79
C TRP A 171 -11.97 -16.98 -23.85
N GLY A 172 -11.95 -18.10 -23.12
CA GLY A 172 -11.11 -19.29 -23.37
C GLY A 172 -9.63 -19.07 -23.67
N ALA A 173 -8.80 -19.24 -22.65
CA ALA A 173 -7.38 -19.62 -22.72
C ALA A 173 -6.46 -18.74 -23.59
N GLY A 174 -5.96 -17.67 -22.98
CA GLY A 174 -4.75 -17.00 -23.42
C GLY A 174 -4.39 -15.86 -22.48
N THR A 175 -3.37 -16.04 -21.64
CA THR A 175 -2.77 -14.95 -20.84
C THR A 175 -2.11 -13.94 -21.77
N SER A 176 -2.87 -12.98 -22.28
CA SER A 176 -2.32 -11.80 -22.94
C SER A 176 -2.02 -10.76 -21.88
N VAL A 177 -0.73 -10.63 -21.54
CA VAL A 177 -0.21 -9.45 -20.85
C VAL A 177 -0.54 -8.25 -21.74
N ARG A 178 -1.39 -7.33 -21.26
CA ARG A 178 -1.67 -6.07 -21.97
C ARG A 178 -0.37 -5.26 -22.03
N THR A 179 0.34 -5.37 -23.15
CA THR A 179 1.30 -4.37 -23.60
C THR A 179 0.55 -3.29 -24.36
N SER A 180 0.26 -2.18 -23.71
CA SER A 180 0.30 -0.82 -24.29
C SER A 180 0.36 0.20 -23.16
#